data_AF-A0A2N2THN5-F1
#
_entry.id   AF-A0A2N2THN5-F1
#
_cell.length_a   1.000
_cell.length_b   1.000
_cell.length_c   1.000
_cell.angle_alpha   90.00
_cell.angle_beta   90.00
_cell.angle_gamma   90.00
#
_symmetry.space_group_name_H-M   'P 1'
#
loop_
_entity.id
_entity.type
_entity.pdbx_description
1 polymer ?
#
loop_
_entity_poly.entity_id
_entity_poly.type
_entity_poly.pdbx_seq_one_letter_code
_entity_poly.pdbx_strand_id
1 'polypeptide(L)'
;MSISNKTLASVQRAGQSVNLAVTALEEAARTANRELVSAMASQPYSPQTDRIFADWKTVARISKDVEAMEQSLRDIYAQISSMVRVETEVLQALPSYSQAAPSASTSPDIQDAVVKSPGRSTKKSAKPKTVRRPRTPGSTNEDKLRAYLTTALSRRKGKEVTQSQMSEATGVPPGSMTATLKKLADKQVIVEGPRGVYKLG
;
A
#
# COMPACT_ATOMS: atom_id res chain seq x y z
N MET A 1 18.98 -3.77 -24.49
CA MET A 1 18.95 -3.92 -23.01
C MET A 1 17.66 -4.63 -22.65
N SER A 2 17.69 -5.70 -21.86
CA SER A 2 16.47 -6.37 -21.38
C SER A 2 15.97 -5.68 -20.11
N ILE A 3 14.67 -5.44 -20.04
CA ILE A 3 14.04 -4.94 -18.82
C ILE A 3 13.64 -6.14 -17.97
N SER A 4 13.93 -6.10 -16.67
CA SER A 4 13.59 -7.19 -15.75
C SER A 4 12.09 -7.23 -15.45
N ASN A 5 11.56 -8.42 -15.13
CA ASN A 5 10.18 -8.59 -14.67
C ASN A 5 9.84 -7.74 -13.43
N LYS A 6 10.83 -7.38 -12.59
CA LYS A 6 10.61 -6.49 -11.43
C LYS A 6 10.20 -5.08 -11.86
N THR A 7 10.74 -4.59 -12.97
CA THR A 7 10.40 -3.27 -13.51
C THR A 7 8.97 -3.27 -14.04
N LEU A 8 8.57 -4.31 -14.77
CA LEU A 8 7.19 -4.47 -15.26
C LEU A 8 6.19 -4.55 -14.09
N ALA A 9 6.52 -5.31 -13.03
CA ALA A 9 5.72 -5.37 -11.82
C ALA A 9 5.59 -4.00 -11.11
N SER A 10 6.64 -3.17 -11.14
CA SER A 10 6.59 -1.83 -10.56
C SER A 10 5.66 -0.89 -11.32
N VAL A 11 5.64 -0.97 -12.66
CA VAL A 11 4.73 -0.19 -13.52
C VAL A 11 3.30 -0.64 -13.33
N GLN A 12 3.05 -1.95 -13.24
CA GLN A 12 1.73 -2.49 -12.96
C GLN A 12 1.19 -2.01 -11.60
N ARG A 13 2.04 -1.96 -10.57
CA ARG A 13 1.67 -1.44 -9.25
C ARG A 13 1.35 0.05 -9.28
N ALA A 14 2.10 0.84 -10.06
CA ALA A 14 1.78 2.25 -10.29
C ALA A 14 0.41 2.40 -10.97
N GLY A 15 0.14 1.61 -12.01
CA GLY A 15 -1.18 1.56 -12.68
C GLY A 15 -2.32 1.24 -11.72
N GLN A 16 -2.13 0.27 -10.81
CA GLN A 16 -3.11 -0.05 -9.78
C GLN A 16 -3.38 1.15 -8.86
N SER A 17 -2.35 1.87 -8.43
CA SER A 17 -2.52 3.04 -7.56
C SER A 17 -3.24 4.21 -8.25
N VAL A 18 -2.99 4.41 -9.56
CA VAL A 18 -3.71 5.41 -10.35
C VAL A 18 -5.17 5.02 -10.51
N ASN A 19 -5.46 3.74 -10.81
CA ASN A 19 -6.84 3.26 -10.88
C ASN A 19 -7.60 3.44 -9.56
N LEU A 20 -6.96 3.17 -8.42
CA LEU A 20 -7.56 3.47 -7.11
C LEU A 20 -7.89 4.96 -6.94
N ALA A 21 -7.00 5.85 -7.41
CA ALA A 21 -7.26 7.29 -7.39
C ALA A 21 -8.43 7.69 -8.29
N VAL A 22 -8.56 7.10 -9.49
CA VAL A 22 -9.72 7.29 -10.38
C VAL A 22 -11.02 6.92 -9.67
N THR A 23 -11.08 5.72 -9.07
CA THR A 23 -12.29 5.28 -8.36
C THR A 23 -12.67 6.20 -7.20
N ALA A 24 -11.69 6.70 -6.45
CA ALA A 24 -11.93 7.65 -5.37
C ALA A 24 -12.42 9.02 -5.88
N LEU A 25 -11.89 9.48 -7.01
CA LEU A 25 -12.34 10.72 -7.67
C LEU A 25 -13.77 10.60 -8.20
N GLU A 26 -14.15 9.45 -8.76
CA GLU A 26 -15.52 9.19 -9.19
C GLU A 26 -16.50 9.23 -8.00
N GLU A 27 -16.13 8.65 -6.86
CA GLU A 27 -16.94 8.70 -5.64
C GLU A 27 -17.08 10.13 -5.11
N ALA A 28 -15.99 10.90 -5.12
CA ALA A 28 -16.01 12.32 -4.76
C ALA A 28 -16.89 13.14 -5.71
N ALA A 29 -16.78 12.91 -7.02
CA ALA A 29 -17.59 13.58 -8.04
C ALA A 29 -19.09 13.28 -7.88
N ARG A 30 -19.44 12.02 -7.58
CA ARG A 30 -20.83 11.62 -7.29
C ARG A 30 -21.36 12.30 -6.03
N THR A 31 -20.54 12.42 -5.00
CA THR A 31 -20.91 13.09 -3.75
C THR A 31 -21.12 14.58 -3.96
N ALA A 32 -20.16 15.25 -4.61
CA ALA A 32 -20.26 16.67 -4.98
C ALA A 32 -21.49 16.95 -5.87
N ASN A 33 -21.81 16.05 -6.80
CA ASN A 33 -23.01 16.19 -7.63
C ASN A 33 -24.31 16.08 -6.83
N ARG A 34 -24.39 15.16 -5.86
CA ARG A 34 -25.57 15.06 -4.97
C ARG A 34 -25.73 16.33 -4.12
N GLU A 35 -24.63 16.86 -3.61
CA GLU A 35 -24.61 18.12 -2.86
C GLU A 35 -25.05 19.29 -3.74
N LEU A 36 -24.55 19.36 -4.98
CA LEU A 36 -24.95 20.38 -5.95
C LEU A 36 -26.44 20.31 -6.26
N VAL A 37 -26.98 19.11 -6.52
CA VAL A 37 -28.41 18.91 -6.79
C VAL A 37 -29.26 19.32 -5.59
N SER A 38 -28.83 18.98 -4.38
CA SER A 38 -29.52 19.39 -3.13
C SER A 38 -29.47 20.92 -2.91
N ALA A 39 -28.30 21.54 -3.13
CA ALA A 39 -28.12 22.97 -3.01
C ALA A 39 -28.90 23.73 -4.09
N MET A 40 -28.95 23.21 -5.32
CA MET A 40 -29.71 23.80 -6.42
C MET A 40 -31.23 23.69 -6.21
N ALA A 41 -31.71 22.62 -5.58
CA ALA A 41 -33.12 22.46 -5.23
C ALA A 41 -33.58 23.41 -4.12
N SER A 42 -32.69 23.78 -3.20
CA SER A 42 -33.02 24.66 -2.07
C SER A 42 -32.75 26.13 -2.35
N GLN A 43 -31.56 26.47 -2.86
CA GLN A 43 -31.13 27.84 -3.14
C GLN A 43 -30.21 27.89 -4.37
N PRO A 44 -30.78 27.95 -5.59
CA PRO A 44 -30.01 27.84 -6.83
C PRO A 44 -29.01 28.98 -7.07
N TYR A 45 -29.29 30.19 -6.57
CA TYR A 45 -28.47 31.38 -6.77
C TYR A 45 -27.70 31.80 -5.51
N SER A 46 -27.44 30.85 -4.62
CA SER A 46 -26.66 31.15 -3.41
C SER A 46 -25.15 31.12 -3.71
N PRO A 47 -24.34 31.93 -3.02
CA PRO A 47 -22.88 31.83 -3.09
C PRO A 47 -22.34 30.45 -2.71
N GLN A 48 -23.11 29.65 -1.96
CA GLN A 48 -22.74 28.28 -1.60
C GLN A 48 -22.89 27.33 -2.77
N THR A 49 -23.99 27.43 -3.53
CA THR A 49 -24.22 26.61 -4.73
C THR A 49 -23.15 26.88 -5.80
N ASP A 50 -22.76 28.15 -5.97
CA ASP A 50 -21.67 28.54 -6.89
C ASP A 50 -20.32 27.90 -6.50
N ARG A 51 -20.01 27.84 -5.19
CA ARG A 51 -18.80 27.17 -4.68
C ARG A 51 -18.83 25.68 -4.97
N ILE A 52 -19.93 25.00 -4.63
CA ILE A 52 -20.09 23.56 -4.87
C ILE A 52 -19.97 23.25 -6.37
N PHE A 53 -20.51 24.11 -7.23
CA PHE A 53 -20.38 23.97 -8.68
C PHE A 53 -18.94 24.16 -9.16
N ALA A 54 -18.20 25.12 -8.62
CA ALA A 54 -16.78 25.31 -8.91
C ALA A 54 -15.93 24.11 -8.45
N ASP A 55 -16.22 23.57 -7.27
CA ASP A 55 -15.55 22.38 -6.74
C ASP A 55 -15.83 21.16 -7.61
N TRP A 56 -17.08 20.95 -8.02
CA TRP A 56 -17.46 19.87 -8.94
C TRP A 56 -16.72 19.96 -10.29
N LYS A 57 -16.61 21.16 -10.88
CA LYS A 57 -15.81 21.36 -12.11
C LYS A 57 -14.33 21.04 -11.91
N THR A 58 -13.79 21.40 -10.76
CA THR A 58 -12.39 21.14 -10.42
C THR A 58 -12.14 19.65 -10.29
N VAL A 59 -13.01 18.92 -9.58
CA VAL A 59 -12.94 17.46 -9.47
C VAL A 59 -13.06 16.80 -10.84
N ALA A 60 -13.97 17.25 -11.71
CA ALA A 60 -14.12 16.71 -13.06
C ALA A 60 -12.86 16.91 -13.92
N ARG A 61 -12.21 18.08 -13.80
CA ARG A 61 -10.93 18.34 -14.50
C ARG A 61 -9.83 17.42 -14.00
N ILE A 62 -9.70 17.26 -12.68
CA ILE A 62 -8.71 16.37 -12.07
C ILE A 62 -8.96 14.92 -12.51
N SER A 63 -10.22 14.46 -12.57
CA SER A 63 -10.57 13.12 -13.08
C SER A 63 -10.01 12.90 -14.47
N LYS A 64 -10.22 13.84 -15.38
CA LYS A 64 -9.71 13.77 -16.75
C LYS A 64 -8.17 13.73 -16.81
N ASP A 65 -7.50 14.51 -15.95
CA ASP A 65 -6.04 14.51 -15.88
C ASP A 65 -5.51 13.16 -15.36
N VAL A 66 -6.20 12.53 -14.41
CA VAL A 66 -5.84 11.19 -13.91
C VAL A 66 -6.10 10.09 -14.94
N GLU A 67 -7.19 10.16 -15.70
CA GLU A 67 -7.44 9.26 -16.84
C GLU A 67 -6.34 9.37 -17.91
N ALA A 68 -5.86 10.59 -18.20
CA ALA A 68 -4.73 10.78 -19.11
C ALA A 68 -3.43 10.15 -18.57
N MET A 69 -3.18 10.25 -17.25
CA MET A 69 -2.05 9.55 -16.62
C MET A 69 -2.19 8.03 -16.71
N GLU A 70 -3.40 7.49 -16.53
CA GLU A 70 -3.64 6.06 -16.69
C GLU A 70 -3.30 5.59 -18.11
N GLN A 71 -3.73 6.33 -19.13
CA GLN A 71 -3.40 6.02 -20.52
C GLN A 71 -1.87 6.04 -20.74
N SER A 72 -1.17 7.03 -20.19
CA SER A 72 0.29 7.08 -20.27
C SER A 72 0.96 5.86 -19.63
N LEU A 73 0.43 5.35 -18.52
CA LEU A 73 0.94 4.15 -17.85
C LEU A 73 0.66 2.88 -18.65
N ARG A 74 -0.49 2.80 -19.33
CA ARG A 74 -0.81 1.69 -20.25
C ARG A 74 0.18 1.65 -21.41
N ASP A 75 0.51 2.80 -21.99
CA ASP A 75 1.47 2.92 -23.09
C ASP A 75 2.88 2.53 -22.64
N ILE A 76 3.32 3.03 -21.48
CA ILE A 76 4.61 2.67 -20.87
C ILE A 76 4.67 1.16 -20.58
N TYR A 77 3.60 0.58 -20.05
CA TYR A 77 3.53 -0.85 -19.80
C TYR A 77 3.65 -1.65 -21.11
N ALA A 78 2.92 -1.25 -22.17
CA ALA A 78 2.98 -1.90 -23.47
C ALA A 78 4.42 -1.86 -24.04
N GLN A 79 5.07 -0.69 -23.99
CA GLN A 79 6.46 -0.53 -24.42
C GLN A 79 7.41 -1.43 -23.64
N ILE A 80 7.32 -1.42 -22.30
CA ILE A 80 8.22 -2.22 -21.45
C ILE A 80 7.97 -3.71 -21.66
N SER A 81 6.71 -4.14 -21.78
CA SER A 81 6.35 -5.53 -22.01
C SER A 81 6.95 -6.08 -23.32
N SER A 82 7.04 -5.24 -24.36
CA SER A 82 7.69 -5.61 -25.63
C SER A 82 9.21 -5.82 -25.50
N MET A 83 9.82 -5.22 -24.46
CA MET A 83 11.26 -5.30 -24.19
C MET A 83 11.62 -6.39 -23.17
N VAL A 84 10.62 -7.00 -22.51
CA VAL A 84 10.84 -8.16 -21.65
C VAL A 84 11.12 -9.35 -22.53
N ARG A 85 12.36 -9.83 -22.51
CA ARG A 85 12.69 -11.13 -23.09
C ARG A 85 12.10 -12.18 -22.15
N VAL A 86 11.31 -13.11 -22.69
CA VAL A 86 11.04 -14.38 -22.02
C VAL A 86 12.42 -14.97 -21.73
N GLU A 87 12.79 -15.06 -20.46
CA GLU A 87 13.89 -15.92 -20.04
C GLU A 87 13.43 -17.33 -20.42
N THR A 88 13.72 -17.74 -21.65
CA THR A 88 13.69 -19.14 -22.01
C THR A 88 14.76 -19.77 -21.15
N GLU A 89 14.35 -20.39 -20.04
CA GLU A 89 15.17 -21.37 -19.35
C GLU A 89 15.62 -22.35 -20.42
N VAL A 90 16.89 -22.21 -20.83
CA VAL A 90 17.54 -23.16 -21.70
C VAL A 90 17.61 -24.43 -20.88
N LEU A 91 16.69 -25.37 -21.15
CA LEU A 91 16.79 -26.73 -20.65
C LEU A 91 18.17 -27.24 -21.06
N GLN A 92 19.06 -27.32 -20.08
CA GLN A 92 20.41 -27.83 -20.23
C GLN A 92 20.29 -29.23 -20.85
N ALA A 93 20.82 -29.40 -22.06
CA ALA A 93 20.73 -30.64 -22.81
C ALA A 93 21.27 -31.80 -21.97
N LEU A 94 20.37 -32.71 -21.57
CA LEU A 94 20.74 -34.00 -21.01
C LEU A 94 21.50 -34.80 -22.08
N PRO A 95 22.64 -35.43 -21.76
CA PRO A 95 23.37 -36.25 -22.72
C PRO A 95 22.49 -37.41 -23.19
N SER A 96 22.39 -37.55 -24.52
CA SER A 96 21.65 -38.60 -25.21
C SER A 96 22.13 -39.98 -24.79
N TYR A 97 21.35 -40.69 -23.97
CA TYR A 97 21.45 -42.13 -23.88
C TYR A 97 20.42 -42.73 -24.84
N SER A 98 20.91 -43.15 -26.00
CA SER A 98 20.17 -43.98 -26.95
C SER A 98 19.94 -45.35 -26.31
N GLN A 99 18.69 -45.79 -26.15
CA GLN A 99 18.28 -47.17 -26.43
C GLN A 99 16.79 -47.24 -26.84
N ALA A 100 16.61 -47.75 -28.06
CA ALA A 100 15.48 -48.43 -28.71
C ALA A 100 14.04 -48.32 -28.16
N ALA A 101 13.14 -47.92 -29.07
CA ALA A 101 11.69 -48.14 -29.13
C ALA A 101 11.33 -49.65 -29.24
N PRO A 102 10.05 -50.12 -29.32
CA PRO A 102 8.80 -49.36 -29.56
C PRO A 102 7.55 -49.85 -28.77
N SER A 103 6.47 -49.06 -28.76
CA SER A 103 5.18 -49.45 -29.39
C SER A 103 4.13 -48.35 -29.22
N ALA A 104 3.30 -48.20 -30.26
CA ALA A 104 2.29 -47.18 -30.44
C ALA A 104 0.99 -47.48 -29.69
N SER A 105 0.27 -46.42 -29.28
CA SER A 105 -1.08 -46.06 -29.77
C SER A 105 -1.96 -45.36 -28.72
N THR A 106 -2.46 -44.18 -29.11
CA THR A 106 -3.83 -43.66 -28.92
C THR A 106 -4.32 -43.31 -27.50
N SER A 107 -4.19 -42.01 -27.18
CA SER A 107 -5.24 -41.06 -26.71
C SER A 107 -6.07 -41.32 -25.43
N PRO A 108 -6.57 -40.24 -24.79
CA PRO A 108 -6.62 -40.12 -23.33
C PRO A 108 -7.95 -40.58 -22.72
N ASP A 109 -7.86 -41.31 -21.60
CA ASP A 109 -9.01 -41.58 -20.74
C ASP A 109 -9.17 -40.42 -19.73
N ILE A 110 -10.31 -39.74 -19.87
CA ILE A 110 -10.78 -38.64 -19.04
C ILE A 110 -11.39 -39.28 -17.81
N GLN A 111 -10.69 -39.24 -16.68
CA GLN A 111 -11.28 -39.65 -15.41
C GLN A 111 -12.03 -38.48 -14.78
N ASP A 112 -13.35 -38.64 -14.90
CA ASP A 112 -14.45 -37.99 -14.23
C ASP A 112 -14.24 -37.89 -12.71
N ALA A 113 -14.36 -36.67 -12.17
CA ALA A 113 -14.45 -36.44 -10.74
C ALA A 113 -15.68 -35.58 -10.46
N VAL A 114 -16.76 -36.30 -10.14
CA VAL A 114 -18.05 -35.80 -9.70
C VAL A 114 -17.94 -34.95 -8.42
N VAL A 115 -18.67 -33.84 -8.49
CA VAL A 115 -19.03 -32.82 -7.52
C VAL A 115 -19.25 -33.30 -6.07
N LYS A 116 -18.68 -32.57 -5.10
CA LYS A 116 -19.35 -32.29 -3.81
C LYS A 116 -18.93 -30.94 -3.20
N SER A 117 -19.78 -29.93 -3.37
CA SER A 117 -19.83 -28.71 -2.57
C SER A 117 -20.48 -29.00 -1.19
N PRO A 118 -20.57 -28.03 -0.25
CA PRO A 118 -19.55 -27.15 0.33
C PRO A 118 -19.50 -27.30 1.88
N GLY A 119 -18.34 -27.08 2.50
CA GLY A 119 -18.18 -27.17 3.95
C GLY A 119 -17.24 -26.09 4.49
N ARG A 120 -17.80 -25.20 5.31
CA ARG A 120 -17.23 -23.97 5.85
C ARG A 120 -16.15 -24.20 6.93
N SER A 121 -15.24 -23.23 6.99
CA SER A 121 -14.48 -22.69 8.15
C SER A 121 -13.20 -23.36 8.69
N THR A 122 -12.17 -22.52 8.65
CA THR A 122 -11.16 -22.23 9.70
C THR A 122 -10.11 -23.29 10.05
N LYS A 123 -8.84 -23.02 9.72
CA LYS A 123 -7.87 -22.41 10.66
C LYS A 123 -6.53 -22.14 9.97
N LYS A 124 -5.97 -20.97 10.28
CA LYS A 124 -4.62 -20.51 9.94
C LYS A 124 -3.56 -21.54 10.36
N SER A 125 -2.76 -21.98 9.41
CA SER A 125 -1.49 -22.66 9.64
C SER A 125 -0.31 -21.69 9.51
N ALA A 126 0.70 -21.98 10.32
CA ALA A 126 1.80 -21.15 10.74
C ALA A 126 2.77 -20.70 9.64
N LYS A 127 3.45 -19.58 9.92
CA LYS A 127 4.70 -19.13 9.28
C LYS A 127 5.67 -18.66 10.38
N PRO A 128 6.99 -18.57 10.10
CA PRO A 128 8.00 -19.38 10.79
C PRO A 128 8.66 -18.69 12.00
N LYS A 129 9.34 -19.52 12.81
CA LYS A 129 10.20 -19.12 13.93
C LYS A 129 11.36 -18.25 13.43
N THR A 130 11.25 -16.93 13.63
CA THR A 130 12.41 -16.05 13.70
C THR A 130 12.90 -16.00 15.14
N VAL A 131 14.20 -16.22 15.29
CA VAL A 131 14.98 -16.37 16.52
C VAL A 131 14.64 -15.29 17.56
N ARG A 132 14.08 -15.74 18.69
CA ARG A 132 13.94 -14.94 19.93
C ARG A 132 15.34 -14.60 20.44
N ARG A 133 15.77 -13.35 20.27
CA ARG A 133 16.74 -12.74 21.19
C ARG A 133 16.10 -12.66 22.58
N PRO A 134 16.85 -12.90 23.66
CA PRO A 134 16.31 -12.89 25.02
C PRO A 134 15.71 -11.52 25.33
N ARG A 135 14.45 -11.52 25.77
CA ARG A 135 13.77 -10.34 26.32
C ARG A 135 14.44 -10.04 27.65
N THR A 136 15.18 -8.95 27.73
CA THR A 136 15.47 -8.34 29.02
C THR A 136 14.15 -7.96 29.68
N PRO A 137 13.92 -8.35 30.95
CA PRO A 137 12.79 -7.85 31.71
C PRO A 137 13.06 -6.38 32.04
N GLY A 138 12.07 -5.51 31.85
CA GLY A 138 12.08 -4.18 32.48
C GLY A 138 12.26 -2.96 31.58
N SER A 139 11.66 -2.92 30.38
CA SER A 139 11.46 -1.64 29.70
C SER A 139 10.23 -1.72 28.79
N THR A 140 9.17 -1.00 29.17
CA THR A 140 7.95 -0.84 28.38
C THR A 140 8.28 -0.08 27.09
N ASN A 141 7.49 -0.23 26.03
CA ASN A 141 7.65 0.58 24.81
C ASN A 141 7.68 2.10 25.11
N GLU A 142 6.96 2.51 26.16
CA GLU A 142 6.98 3.87 26.73
C GLU A 142 8.36 4.28 27.25
N ASP A 143 9.07 3.38 27.95
CA ASP A 143 10.38 3.68 28.54
C ASP A 143 11.46 3.82 27.47
N LYS A 144 11.40 2.99 26.43
CA LYS A 144 12.30 3.08 25.27
C LYS A 144 12.12 4.39 24.52
N LEU A 145 10.87 4.76 24.28
CA LEU A 145 10.54 6.01 23.59
C LEU A 145 10.92 7.22 24.46
N ARG A 146 10.66 7.16 25.77
CA ARG A 146 11.07 8.22 26.71
C ARG A 146 12.59 8.39 26.76
N ALA A 147 13.36 7.30 26.86
CA ALA A 147 14.82 7.36 26.89
C ALA A 147 15.38 8.01 25.61
N TYR A 148 14.84 7.64 24.44
CA TYR A 148 15.20 8.23 23.17
C TYR A 148 14.78 9.71 23.06
N LEU A 149 13.56 10.06 23.48
CA LEU A 149 13.10 11.45 23.42
C LEU A 149 13.85 12.35 24.40
N THR A 150 14.31 11.83 25.54
CA THR A 150 15.15 12.58 26.49
C THR A 150 16.54 12.89 25.91
N THR A 151 17.09 12.00 25.08
CA THR A 151 18.39 12.23 24.43
C THR A 151 18.25 13.05 23.13
N ALA A 152 17.15 12.91 22.41
CA ALA A 152 16.94 13.52 21.10
C ALA A 152 16.27 14.91 21.14
N LEU A 153 15.49 15.21 22.19
CA LEU A 153 14.74 16.47 22.33
C LEU A 153 15.34 17.38 23.41
N SER A 154 15.13 18.68 23.24
CA SER A 154 15.52 19.71 24.21
C SER A 154 14.29 20.41 24.78
N ARG A 155 14.36 20.87 26.04
CA ARG A 155 13.31 21.71 26.66
C ARG A 155 13.15 23.08 25.97
N ARG A 156 14.25 23.63 25.44
CA ARG A 156 14.29 24.99 24.88
C ARG A 156 13.91 25.08 23.40
N LYS A 157 14.15 24.02 22.61
CA LYS A 157 13.94 24.01 21.15
C LYS A 157 13.17 22.76 20.76
N GLY A 158 12.10 22.95 19.99
CA GLY A 158 11.32 21.86 19.45
C GLY A 158 12.03 21.28 18.25
N LYS A 159 12.00 19.96 18.14
CA LYS A 159 12.59 19.25 17.02
C LYS A 159 11.48 18.52 16.27
N GLU A 160 11.49 18.66 14.95
CA GLU A 160 10.65 17.84 14.09
C GLU A 160 11.22 16.42 14.09
N VAL A 161 10.43 15.47 14.60
CA VAL A 161 10.80 14.06 14.58
C VAL A 161 9.61 13.29 14.05
N THR A 162 9.80 12.64 12.90
CA THR A 162 8.74 11.86 12.29
C THR A 162 8.57 10.54 13.03
N GLN A 163 7.35 10.02 13.07
CA GLN A 163 7.07 8.70 13.66
C GLN A 163 8.02 7.63 13.09
N SER A 164 8.20 7.53 11.77
CA SER A 164 9.12 6.56 11.16
C SER A 164 10.55 6.59 11.76
N GLN A 165 11.09 7.78 12.04
CA GLN A 165 12.42 7.95 12.65
C GLN A 165 12.44 7.47 14.10
N MET A 166 11.37 7.73 14.87
CA MET A 166 11.23 7.24 16.24
C MET A 166 11.11 5.71 16.28
N SER A 167 10.38 5.10 15.35
CA SER A 167 10.27 3.63 15.29
C SER A 167 11.59 2.96 14.96
N GLU A 168 12.37 3.54 14.05
CA GLU A 168 13.68 3.01 13.68
C GLU A 168 14.67 3.11 14.83
N ALA A 169 14.69 4.25 15.53
CA ALA A 169 15.62 4.46 16.64
C ALA A 169 15.26 3.68 17.91
N THR A 170 13.97 3.44 18.17
CA THR A 170 13.50 2.78 19.40
C THR A 170 13.15 1.29 19.21
N GLY A 171 13.03 0.84 17.96
CA GLY A 171 12.53 -0.49 17.61
C GLY A 171 11.06 -0.71 17.97
N VAL A 172 10.31 0.36 18.23
CA VAL A 172 8.87 0.31 18.56
C VAL A 172 8.06 0.32 17.25
N PRO A 173 7.12 -0.62 17.05
CA PRO A 173 6.29 -0.64 15.86
C PRO A 173 5.48 0.66 15.71
N PRO A 174 5.33 1.20 14.47
CA PRO A 174 4.64 2.47 14.23
C PRO A 174 3.19 2.46 14.73
N GLY A 175 2.50 1.32 14.62
CA GLY A 175 1.12 1.15 15.13
C GLY A 175 0.99 1.24 16.65
N SER A 176 2.08 1.14 17.41
CA SER A 176 2.08 1.33 18.88
C SER A 176 2.60 2.69 19.33
N MET A 177 3.14 3.50 18.41
CA MET A 177 3.78 4.76 18.78
C MET A 177 2.81 5.89 19.10
N THR A 178 1.68 5.97 18.41
CA THR A 178 0.63 6.95 18.71
C THR A 178 0.10 6.78 20.13
N ALA A 179 -0.13 5.53 20.55
CA ALA A 179 -0.55 5.21 21.90
C ALA A 179 0.52 5.55 22.95
N THR A 180 1.80 5.30 22.67
CA THR A 180 2.88 5.64 23.61
C THR A 180 3.16 7.13 23.67
N LEU A 181 3.09 7.86 22.55
CA LEU A 181 3.24 9.32 22.50
C LEU A 181 2.11 10.00 23.28
N LYS A 182 0.86 9.55 23.10
CA LYS A 182 -0.28 10.05 23.87
C LYS A 182 -0.07 9.88 25.38
N LYS A 183 0.36 8.69 25.82
CA LYS A 183 0.66 8.45 27.24
C LYS A 183 1.83 9.28 27.78
N LEU A 184 2.84 9.58 26.95
CA LEU A 184 3.96 10.44 27.35
C LEU A 184 3.54 11.92 27.43
N ALA A 185 2.62 12.36 26.58
CA ALA A 185 2.00 13.67 26.66
C ALA A 185 1.09 13.78 27.90
N ASP A 186 0.28 12.76 28.19
CA ASP A 186 -0.56 12.68 29.39
C ASP A 186 0.28 12.74 30.68
N LYS A 187 1.47 12.14 30.67
CA LYS A 187 2.46 12.20 31.76
C LYS A 187 3.27 13.50 31.79
N GLN A 188 2.97 14.46 30.93
CA GLN A 188 3.68 15.74 30.77
C GLN A 188 5.19 15.60 30.51
N VAL A 189 5.64 14.46 29.98
CA VAL A 189 7.06 14.23 29.66
C VAL A 189 7.42 14.90 28.34
N ILE A 190 6.46 15.03 27.43
CA ILE A 190 6.61 15.69 26.14
C ILE A 190 5.46 16.67 25.88
N VAL A 191 5.77 17.73 25.16
CA VAL A 191 4.81 18.70 24.66
C VAL A 191 4.78 18.58 23.14
N GLU A 192 3.61 18.24 22.60
CA GLU A 192 3.37 18.19 21.16
C GLU A 192 3.06 19.60 20.63
N GLY A 193 3.88 20.07 19.70
CA GLY A 193 3.69 21.31 18.98
C GLY A 193 3.00 21.10 17.63
N PRO A 194 2.69 22.19 16.90
CA PRO A 194 2.10 22.09 15.57
C PRO A 194 3.05 21.38 14.60
N ARG A 195 2.50 20.54 13.72
CA ARG A 195 3.21 19.84 12.61
C ARG A 195 4.25 18.78 13.04
N GLY A 196 4.03 18.03 14.12
CA GLY A 196 4.93 16.93 14.50
C GLY A 196 6.26 17.39 15.13
N VAL A 197 6.26 18.61 15.67
CA VAL A 197 7.33 19.15 16.49
C VAL A 197 7.14 18.65 17.92
N TYR A 198 8.15 18.03 18.50
CA TYR A 198 8.13 17.58 19.89
C TYR A 198 9.13 18.37 20.74
N LYS A 199 8.74 18.68 21.98
CA LYS A 199 9.59 19.28 23.02
C LYS A 199 9.51 18.43 24.28
N LEU A 200 10.57 18.48 25.09
CA LEU A 200 10.52 17.91 26.44
C LEU A 200 9.70 18.84 27.35
N GLY A 201 8.80 18.25 28.15
CA GLY A 201 8.04 18.96 29.20
C GLY A 201 8.87 19.40 30.40
#